data_AF-A0A2D9X414-F1
#
_entry.id   AF-A0A2D9X414-F1
#
_cell.length_a   1.000
_cell.length_b   1.000
_cell.length_c   1.000
_cell.angle_alpha   90.00
_cell.angle_beta   90.00
_cell.angle_gamma   90.00
#
_symmetry.space_group_name_H-M   'P 1'
#
loop_
_entity.id
_entity.type
_entity.pdbx_description
1 polymer ?
#
loop_
_entity_poly.entity_id
_entity_poly.type
_entity_poly.pdbx_seq_one_letter_code
_entity_poly.pdbx_strand_id
1 'polypeptide(L)'
;MNVVILFIYGEGGHKAQMKSLLKKMELKKNKLKFIGVCENSSVINSLDENYTFPPLRDKYSNFKTFIKLPVSFLSYIKILYFLHKKYEVKAVISTGPGIAIIASMFFKLFRKKTIFLETYSRFETQSLTGRVMYKVADRFYIQNKSLQKYYPNAIYGGLL
;
A
#
# COMPACT_ATOMS: atom_id res chain seq x y z
N MET A 1 3.06 -23.06 -1.78
CA MET A 1 2.57 -21.86 -1.06
C MET A 1 1.37 -21.30 -1.81
N ASN A 2 0.40 -20.69 -1.13
CA ASN A 2 -0.73 -20.05 -1.84
C ASN A 2 -0.24 -18.79 -2.57
N VAL A 3 -0.64 -18.61 -3.84
CA VAL A 3 -0.35 -17.40 -4.61
C VAL A 3 -1.27 -16.27 -4.18
N VAL A 4 -0.69 -15.13 -3.79
CA VAL A 4 -1.45 -13.99 -3.24
C VAL A 4 -1.04 -12.66 -3.87
N ILE A 5 -1.96 -11.69 -3.79
CA ILE A 5 -1.66 -10.27 -3.96
C ILE A 5 -1.76 -9.61 -2.58
N LEU A 6 -0.72 -8.87 -2.22
CA LEU A 6 -0.71 -8.10 -0.98
C LEU A 6 -1.26 -6.70 -1.22
N PHE A 7 -2.16 -6.27 -0.35
CA PHE A 7 -2.73 -4.93 -0.33
C PHE A 7 -2.22 -4.16 0.88
N ILE A 8 -1.46 -3.08 0.63
CA ILE A 8 -0.90 -2.23 1.68
C ILE A 8 -1.66 -0.91 1.70
N TYR A 9 -2.26 -0.57 2.84
CA TYR A 9 -3.05 0.65 2.93
C TYR A 9 -3.11 1.21 4.35
N GLY A 10 -3.28 2.53 4.45
CA GLY A 10 -3.48 3.23 5.70
C GLY A 10 -4.97 3.45 6.01
N GLU A 11 -5.24 4.26 7.03
CA GLU A 11 -6.60 4.54 7.48
C GLU A 11 -7.34 5.56 6.59
N GLY A 12 -8.64 5.76 6.88
CA GLY A 12 -9.46 6.81 6.28
C GLY A 12 -9.57 6.71 4.75
N GLY A 13 -9.22 7.80 4.06
CA GLY A 13 -9.32 7.90 2.60
C GLY A 13 -8.54 6.82 1.86
N HIS A 14 -7.40 6.36 2.38
CA HIS A 14 -6.61 5.29 1.75
C HIS A 14 -7.29 3.92 1.87
N LYS A 15 -7.90 3.63 3.02
CA LYS A 15 -8.73 2.43 3.22
C LYS A 15 -9.92 2.40 2.26
N ALA A 16 -10.60 3.54 2.10
CA ALA A 16 -11.69 3.65 1.13
C ALA A 16 -11.21 3.35 -0.31
N GLN A 17 -9.95 3.67 -0.62
CA GLN A 17 -9.39 3.56 -1.98
C GLN A 17 -9.18 2.12 -2.30
N MET A 18 -8.56 1.46 -1.33
CA MET A 18 -8.33 0.04 -1.39
C MET A 18 -9.63 -0.73 -1.50
N LYS A 19 -10.67 -0.35 -0.74
CA LYS A 19 -12.00 -0.97 -0.84
C LYS A 19 -12.62 -0.81 -2.23
N SER A 20 -12.56 0.39 -2.81
CA SER A 20 -13.12 0.64 -4.15
C SER A 20 -12.39 -0.19 -5.22
N LEU A 21 -11.06 -0.23 -5.15
CA LEU A 21 -10.23 -1.05 -6.02
C LEU A 21 -10.55 -2.55 -5.87
N LEU A 22 -10.62 -3.02 -4.62
CA LEU A 22 -10.90 -4.41 -4.30
C LEU A 22 -12.25 -4.86 -4.87
N LYS A 23 -13.31 -4.05 -4.70
CA LYS A 23 -14.63 -4.32 -5.27
C LYS A 23 -14.57 -4.52 -6.79
N LYS A 24 -13.76 -3.73 -7.51
CA LYS A 24 -13.58 -3.88 -8.96
C LYS A 24 -12.75 -5.11 -9.35
N MET A 25 -11.78 -5.49 -8.52
CA MET A 25 -10.92 -6.66 -8.74
C MET A 25 -11.65 -7.97 -8.42
N GLU A 26 -12.51 -7.98 -7.41
CA GLU A 26 -13.35 -9.13 -7.05
C GLU A 26 -14.30 -9.55 -8.18
N LEU A 27 -14.79 -8.59 -8.96
CA LEU A 27 -15.60 -8.87 -10.16
C LEU A 27 -14.84 -9.67 -11.23
N LYS A 28 -13.51 -9.77 -11.14
CA LYS A 28 -12.63 -10.49 -12.07
C LYS A 28 -11.89 -11.64 -11.41
N LYS A 29 -12.37 -12.12 -10.25
CA LYS A 29 -11.65 -13.07 -9.39
C LYS A 29 -11.51 -14.46 -10.03
N ASN A 30 -10.34 -14.75 -10.59
CA ASN A 30 -9.92 -16.10 -10.95
C ASN A 30 -8.90 -16.61 -9.92
N LYS A 31 -9.38 -17.30 -8.88
CA LYS A 31 -8.59 -18.07 -7.88
C LYS A 31 -7.50 -17.33 -7.09
N LEU A 32 -7.32 -16.03 -7.24
CA LEU A 32 -6.32 -15.24 -6.50
C LEU A 32 -6.82 -14.86 -5.10
N LYS A 33 -5.97 -15.04 -4.10
CA LYS A 33 -6.20 -14.57 -2.73
C LYS A 33 -5.63 -13.18 -2.52
N PHE A 34 -6.33 -12.38 -1.74
CA PHE A 34 -6.05 -10.99 -1.44
C PHE A 34 -5.81 -10.83 0.06
N ILE A 35 -4.60 -10.40 0.42
CA ILE A 35 -4.18 -10.29 1.82
C ILE A 35 -3.92 -8.83 2.15
N GLY A 36 -4.58 -8.31 3.18
CA GLY A 36 -4.42 -6.92 3.63
C GLY A 36 -3.31 -6.76 4.65
N VAL A 37 -2.56 -5.66 4.56
CA VAL A 37 -1.62 -5.20 5.58
C VAL A 37 -1.91 -3.73 5.88
N CYS A 38 -2.30 -3.42 7.11
CA CYS A 38 -2.76 -2.08 7.48
C CYS A 38 -2.44 -1.72 8.95
N GLU A 39 -2.61 -0.45 9.32
CA GLU A 39 -2.45 0.00 10.70
C GLU A 39 -3.68 -0.39 11.55
N ASN A 40 -3.43 -0.87 12.79
CA ASN A 40 -4.36 -1.16 13.89
C ASN A 40 -5.76 -1.69 13.53
N SER A 41 -6.68 -0.82 13.11
CA SER A 41 -8.13 -1.09 12.94
C SER A 41 -8.61 -0.90 11.50
N SER A 42 -7.69 -0.69 10.56
CA SER A 42 -8.05 -0.41 9.17
C SER A 42 -8.52 -1.64 8.38
N VAL A 43 -8.73 -2.77 9.01
CA VAL A 43 -9.20 -4.04 8.41
C VAL A 43 -10.31 -3.85 7.38
N ILE A 44 -10.17 -4.53 6.24
CA ILE A 44 -11.18 -4.65 5.18
C ILE A 44 -11.70 -6.09 5.20
N ASN A 45 -12.98 -6.27 5.54
CA ASN A 45 -13.59 -7.58 5.76
C ASN A 45 -13.72 -8.45 4.51
N SER A 46 -13.68 -7.86 3.31
CA SER A 46 -13.77 -8.61 2.05
C SER A 46 -12.44 -9.21 1.59
N LEU A 47 -11.33 -8.89 2.26
CA LEU A 47 -10.04 -9.55 2.05
C LEU A 47 -10.01 -10.93 2.69
N ASP A 48 -9.26 -11.87 2.10
CA ASP A 48 -9.19 -13.25 2.59
C ASP A 48 -8.51 -13.34 3.97
N GLU A 49 -7.45 -12.56 4.20
CA GLU A 49 -6.83 -12.37 5.51
C GLU A 49 -6.34 -10.92 5.69
N ASN A 50 -6.29 -10.45 6.93
CA ASN A 50 -5.76 -9.12 7.26
C ASN A 50 -4.69 -9.22 8.35
N TYR A 51 -3.62 -8.47 8.16
CA TYR A 51 -2.51 -8.34 9.10
C TYR A 51 -2.39 -6.88 9.53
N THR A 52 -2.29 -6.66 10.83
CA THR A 52 -2.18 -5.33 11.40
C THR A 52 -0.82 -5.14 12.07
N PHE A 53 -0.36 -3.89 12.07
CA PHE A 53 0.82 -3.49 12.80
C PHE A 53 0.54 -2.19 13.56
N PRO A 54 1.30 -1.91 14.65
CA PRO A 54 1.16 -0.68 15.40
C PRO A 54 1.43 0.54 14.53
N PRO A 55 0.73 1.67 14.73
CA PRO A 55 0.92 2.87 13.92
C PRO A 55 2.38 3.33 13.96
N LEU A 56 2.91 3.71 12.79
CA LEU A 56 4.29 4.21 12.72
C LEU A 56 4.43 5.62 13.30
N ARG A 57 3.32 6.36 13.45
CA ARG A 57 3.33 7.73 13.97
C ARG A 57 2.16 7.95 14.94
N ASP A 58 2.48 8.26 16.20
CA ASP A 58 1.47 8.75 17.15
C ASP A 58 1.11 10.20 16.77
N LYS A 59 -0.16 10.48 16.44
CA LYS A 59 -0.64 11.83 16.08
C LYS A 59 -0.52 12.86 17.22
N TYR A 60 -0.18 12.46 18.44
CA TYR A 60 -0.32 13.28 19.65
C TYR A 60 0.91 13.37 20.58
N SER A 61 2.09 12.84 20.23
CA SER A 61 3.27 12.92 21.12
C SER A 61 4.61 12.92 20.39
N ASN A 62 5.26 14.08 20.32
CA ASN A 62 6.51 14.27 19.59
C ASN A 62 7.71 13.51 20.22
N PHE A 63 7.74 13.30 21.53
CA PHE A 63 8.91 12.70 22.21
C PHE A 63 8.85 11.16 22.27
N LYS A 64 7.65 10.57 22.48
CA LYS A 64 7.48 9.10 22.47
C LYS A 64 7.56 8.50 21.06
N THR A 65 7.39 9.31 20.02
CA THR A 65 7.46 8.88 18.62
C THR A 65 8.87 8.44 18.21
N PHE A 66 9.94 9.10 18.66
CA PHE A 66 11.31 8.76 18.24
C PHE A 66 11.79 7.40 18.76
N ILE A 67 11.41 7.02 19.98
CA ILE A 67 11.79 5.72 20.56
C ILE A 67 10.92 4.58 19.99
N LYS A 68 9.63 4.84 19.73
CA LYS A 68 8.70 3.83 19.20
C LYS A 68 8.85 3.59 17.70
N LEU A 69 9.29 4.60 16.93
CA LEU A 69 9.45 4.48 15.48
C LEU A 69 10.35 3.31 15.04
N PRO A 70 11.56 3.10 15.59
CA PRO A 70 12.39 1.96 15.19
C PRO A 70 11.76 0.61 15.59
N VAL A 71 11.08 0.54 16.74
CA VAL A 71 10.38 -0.68 17.19
C VAL A 71 9.20 -1.01 16.29
N SER A 72 8.36 -0.03 15.93
CA SER A 72 7.25 -0.20 15.00
C SER A 72 7.74 -0.52 13.59
N PHE A 73 8.86 0.07 13.16
CA PHE A 73 9.51 -0.26 11.90
C PHE A 73 10.00 -1.71 11.86
N LEU A 74 10.72 -2.18 12.89
CA LEU A 74 11.16 -3.57 12.99
C LEU A 74 9.98 -4.54 13.03
N SER A 75 8.92 -4.19 13.76
CA SER A 75 7.69 -4.98 13.81
C SER A 75 7.04 -5.09 12.43
N TYR A 76 7.02 -3.99 11.68
CA TYR A 76 6.52 -3.98 10.31
C TYR A 76 7.37 -4.86 9.38
N ILE A 77 8.70 -4.73 9.42
CA ILE A 77 9.60 -5.58 8.64
C ILE A 77 9.44 -7.07 8.99
N LYS A 78 9.28 -7.40 10.27
CA LYS A 78 9.02 -8.79 10.72
C LYS A 78 7.73 -9.35 10.12
N ILE A 79 6.66 -8.55 10.07
CA ILE A 79 5.40 -8.94 9.43
C ILE A 79 5.60 -9.15 7.93
N LEU A 80 6.26 -8.23 7.24
CA LEU A 80 6.54 -8.38 5.80
C LEU A 80 7.37 -9.63 5.50
N TYR A 81 8.37 -9.93 6.32
CA TYR A 81 9.17 -11.14 6.21
C TYR A 81 8.36 -12.41 6.47
N PHE A 82 7.53 -12.41 7.52
CA PHE A 82 6.61 -13.50 7.80
C PHE A 82 5.66 -13.76 6.63
N LEU A 83 5.07 -12.71 6.05
CA LEU A 83 4.18 -12.81 4.88
C LEU A 83 4.91 -13.34 3.65
N HIS A 84 6.16 -12.89 3.43
CA HIS A 84 7.00 -13.39 2.35
C HIS A 84 7.29 -14.89 2.49
N LYS A 85 7.46 -15.40 3.71
CA LYS A 85 7.66 -16.83 3.98
C LYS A 85 6.37 -17.63 3.94
N LYS A 86 5.25 -17.07 4.39
CA LYS A 86 3.93 -17.73 4.42
C LYS A 86 3.31 -17.84 3.03
N TYR A 87 3.49 -16.83 2.17
CA TYR A 87 2.78 -16.72 0.89
C TYR A 87 3.69 -16.56 -0.32
N GLU A 88 3.23 -17.09 -1.45
CA GLU A 88 3.83 -16.77 -2.74
C GLU A 88 3.27 -15.43 -3.22
N VAL A 89 3.88 -14.34 -2.74
CA VAL A 89 3.50 -12.98 -3.12
C VAL A 89 3.84 -12.77 -4.59
N LYS A 90 2.82 -12.53 -5.42
CA LYS A 90 2.97 -12.24 -6.86
C LYS A 90 3.13 -10.74 -7.12
N ALA A 91 2.35 -9.94 -6.42
CA ALA A 91 2.38 -8.49 -6.51
C ALA A 91 1.99 -7.83 -5.18
N VAL A 92 2.44 -6.60 -5.02
CA VAL A 92 2.07 -5.70 -3.93
C VAL A 92 1.36 -4.50 -4.54
N ILE A 93 0.14 -4.25 -4.09
CA ILE A 93 -0.66 -3.08 -4.47
C ILE A 93 -0.77 -2.19 -3.24
N SER A 94 -0.33 -0.95 -3.38
CA SER A 94 -0.31 -0.01 -2.28
C SER A 94 -1.16 1.23 -2.58
N THR A 95 -2.03 1.59 -1.63
CA THR A 95 -2.75 2.86 -1.62
C THR A 95 -2.40 3.60 -0.33
N GLY A 96 -1.64 4.68 -0.41
CA GLY A 96 -1.54 5.61 0.72
C GLY A 96 -0.15 5.91 1.29
N PRO A 97 -0.02 6.05 2.63
CA PRO A 97 1.04 6.85 3.26
C PRO A 97 2.39 6.11 3.27
N GLY A 98 3.41 6.68 3.93
CA GLY A 98 4.82 6.24 3.82
C GLY A 98 5.09 4.75 4.05
N ILE A 99 4.20 4.03 4.75
CA ILE A 99 4.22 2.57 4.90
C ILE A 99 4.28 1.85 3.54
N ALA A 100 3.57 2.37 2.54
CA ALA A 100 3.57 1.86 1.18
C ALA A 100 4.98 1.82 0.58
N ILE A 101 5.84 2.81 0.92
CA ILE A 101 7.23 2.86 0.47
C ILE A 101 7.99 1.67 1.05
N ILE A 102 7.90 1.46 2.36
CA ILE A 102 8.66 0.44 3.07
C ILE A 102 8.30 -0.95 2.54
N ALA A 103 7.00 -1.28 2.45
CA ALA A 103 6.58 -2.57 1.92
C ALA A 103 6.94 -2.75 0.45
N SER A 104 6.76 -1.73 -0.38
CA SER A 104 7.07 -1.85 -1.81
C SER A 104 8.57 -2.07 -2.03
N MET A 105 9.44 -1.31 -1.35
CA MET A 105 10.88 -1.53 -1.41
C MET A 105 11.25 -2.93 -0.91
N PHE A 106 10.71 -3.36 0.23
CA PHE A 106 10.95 -4.69 0.78
C PHE A 106 10.65 -5.78 -0.25
N PHE A 107 9.45 -5.79 -0.83
CA PHE A 107 9.06 -6.81 -1.82
C PHE A 107 9.77 -6.66 -3.17
N LYS A 108 10.19 -5.45 -3.53
CA LYS A 108 11.01 -5.22 -4.73
C LYS A 108 12.40 -5.84 -4.61
N LEU A 109 13.00 -5.87 -3.42
CA LEU A 109 14.26 -6.62 -3.17
C LEU A 109 14.10 -8.12 -3.48
N PHE A 110 12.90 -8.67 -3.30
CA PHE A 110 12.55 -10.05 -3.66
C PHE A 110 11.98 -10.18 -5.08
N ARG A 111 12.23 -9.18 -5.95
CA ARG A 111 11.79 -9.12 -7.36
C ARG A 111 10.28 -9.25 -7.56
N LYS A 112 9.48 -8.88 -6.56
CA LYS A 112 8.02 -8.88 -6.69
C LYS A 112 7.55 -7.61 -7.37
N LYS A 113 6.45 -7.71 -8.13
CA LYS A 113 5.87 -6.56 -8.82
C LYS A 113 5.20 -5.63 -7.82
N THR A 114 5.50 -4.35 -7.92
CA THR A 114 5.00 -3.29 -7.05
C THR A 114 4.13 -2.32 -7.85
N ILE A 115 2.92 -2.10 -7.36
CA ILE A 115 1.92 -1.23 -7.99
C ILE A 115 1.52 -0.20 -6.96
N PHE A 116 1.59 1.06 -7.31
CA PHE A 116 1.19 2.16 -6.44
C PHE A 116 0.08 2.98 -7.07
N LEU A 117 -0.93 3.30 -6.26
CA LEU A 117 -1.99 4.23 -6.62
C LEU A 117 -1.79 5.49 -5.79
N GLU A 118 -1.60 6.63 -6.46
CA GLU A 118 -1.66 7.94 -5.82
C GLU A 118 -3.05 8.13 -5.19
N THR A 119 -3.14 9.00 -4.18
CA THR A 119 -4.43 9.29 -3.55
C THR A 119 -5.33 10.13 -4.44
N TYR A 120 -6.62 9.82 -4.46
CA TYR A 120 -7.61 10.56 -5.25
C TYR A 120 -7.81 12.02 -4.84
N SER A 121 -7.36 12.40 -3.65
CA SER A 121 -7.39 13.80 -3.20
C SER A 121 -6.34 14.69 -3.89
N ARG A 122 -5.46 14.14 -4.73
CA ARG A 122 -4.44 14.91 -5.45
C ARG A 122 -4.93 15.28 -6.86
N PHE A 123 -4.87 16.57 -7.13
CA PHE A 123 -5.22 17.19 -8.41
C PHE A 123 -4.05 18.04 -8.90
N GLU A 124 -3.63 19.00 -8.07
CA GLU A 124 -2.61 19.98 -8.42
C GLU A 124 -1.32 19.82 -7.61
N THR A 125 -1.17 18.74 -6.85
CA THR A 125 0.01 18.51 -5.99
C THR A 125 0.41 17.03 -5.99
N GLN A 126 1.68 16.77 -5.71
CA GLN A 126 2.21 15.43 -5.49
C GLN A 126 2.21 15.11 -3.99
N SER A 127 1.89 13.88 -3.61
CA SER A 127 2.15 13.45 -2.23
C SER A 127 3.65 13.17 -2.03
N LEU A 128 4.15 13.31 -0.80
CA LEU A 128 5.52 12.90 -0.46
C LEU A 128 5.76 11.44 -0.84
N THR A 129 4.80 10.57 -0.49
CA THR A 129 4.83 9.16 -0.85
C THR A 129 4.81 8.94 -2.35
N GLY A 130 3.94 9.65 -3.08
CA GLY A 130 3.82 9.56 -4.52
C GLY A 130 5.09 9.94 -5.25
N ARG A 131 5.80 10.99 -4.82
CA ARG A 131 7.11 11.36 -5.39
C ARG A 131 8.14 10.23 -5.29
N VAL A 132 8.17 9.51 -4.17
CA VAL A 132 9.07 8.37 -3.97
C VAL A 132 8.58 7.16 -4.78
N MET A 133 7.30 6.83 -4.64
CA MET A 133 6.69 5.67 -5.28
C MET A 133 6.65 5.77 -6.80
N TYR A 134 6.67 6.97 -7.38
CA TYR A 134 6.81 7.17 -8.82
C TYR A 134 8.14 6.65 -9.37
N LYS A 135 9.20 6.66 -8.54
CA LYS A 135 10.50 6.08 -8.88
C LYS A 135 10.62 4.62 -8.48
N VAL A 136 9.93 4.21 -7.42
CA VAL A 136 10.07 2.87 -6.83
C VAL A 136 9.11 1.85 -7.44
N ALA A 137 7.87 2.22 -7.74
CA ALA A 137 6.85 1.29 -8.23
C ALA A 137 7.16 0.83 -9.66
N ASP A 138 6.84 -0.43 -9.98
CA ASP A 138 6.90 -0.93 -11.36
C ASP A 138 5.73 -0.42 -12.19
N ARG A 139 4.59 -0.15 -11.55
CA ARG A 139 3.44 0.53 -12.15
C ARG A 139 2.91 1.60 -11.21
N PHE A 140 2.73 2.81 -11.72
CA PHE A 140 2.23 3.95 -10.95
C PHE A 140 0.93 4.45 -11.59
N TYR A 141 -0.13 4.51 -10.80
CA TYR A 141 -1.46 4.92 -11.23
C TYR A 141 -1.89 6.23 -10.60
N ILE A 142 -2.51 7.08 -11.41
CA ILE A 142 -3.12 8.36 -11.01
C ILE A 142 -4.62 8.34 -11.33
N GLN A 143 -5.42 9.06 -10.54
CA GLN A 143 -6.87 9.11 -10.72
C GLN A 143 -7.34 10.41 -11.39
N ASN A 144 -6.51 11.45 -11.40
CA ASN A 144 -6.74 12.68 -12.16
C ASN A 144 -5.71 12.83 -13.28
N LYS A 145 -6.15 13.19 -14.49
CA LYS A 145 -5.26 13.44 -15.64
C LYS A 145 -4.34 14.64 -15.43
N SER A 146 -4.75 15.66 -14.67
CA SER A 146 -3.92 16.83 -14.36
C SER A 146 -2.60 16.44 -13.69
N LEU A 147 -2.56 15.32 -12.97
CA LEU A 147 -1.35 14.80 -12.34
C LEU A 147 -0.30 14.30 -13.33
N GLN A 148 -0.63 14.10 -14.61
CA GLN A 148 0.37 13.74 -15.63
C GLN A 148 1.44 14.81 -15.80
N LYS A 149 1.14 16.08 -15.51
CA LYS A 149 2.14 17.16 -15.49
C LYS A 149 3.27 16.91 -14.48
N TYR A 150 2.96 16.16 -13.42
CA TYR A 150 3.90 15.76 -12.37
C TYR A 150 4.43 14.34 -12.54
N TYR A 151 3.63 13.46 -13.13
CA TYR A 151 3.90 12.04 -13.31
C TYR A 151 3.67 11.64 -14.77
N PRO A 152 4.53 12.07 -15.71
CA PRO A 152 4.28 11.93 -17.15
C PRO A 152 4.12 10.47 -17.61
N ASN A 153 4.80 9.53 -16.95
CA ASN A 153 4.73 8.10 -17.26
C ASN A 153 3.69 7.34 -16.41
N ALA A 154 2.88 8.05 -15.62
CA ALA A 154 1.84 7.42 -14.82
C ALA A 154 0.68 6.94 -15.69
N ILE A 155 0.09 5.82 -15.29
CA ILE A 155 -1.07 5.25 -15.94
C ILE A 155 -2.31 5.92 -15.35
N TYR A 156 -3.13 6.52 -16.21
CA TYR A 156 -4.41 7.08 -15.80
C TYR A 156 -5.42 5.95 -15.54
N GLY A 157 -5.85 5.79 -14.29
CA GLY A 157 -6.81 4.78 -13.86
C GLY A 157 -8.25 5.28 -13.69
N GLY A 158 -8.47 6.59 -13.76
CA GLY A 158 -9.75 7.21 -13.41
C GLY A 158 -10.11 7.07 -11.93
N LEU A 159 -11.38 7.27 -11.59
CA LEU A 159 -11.89 7.06 -10.23
C LEU A 159 -11.95 5.55 -9.95
N LEU A 160 -10.86 5.02 -9.40
CA LEU A 160 -10.70 3.63 -8.96
C LEU A 160 -11.36 3.38 -7.62
#